data_AF-A0A661HQ94-F1
#
_entry.id   AF-A0A661HQ94-F1
#
_cell.length_a   1.000
_cell.length_b   1.000
_cell.length_c   1.000
_cell.angle_alpha   90.00
_cell.angle_beta   90.00
_cell.angle_gamma   90.00
#
_symmetry.space_group_name_H-M   'P 1'
#
loop_
_entity.id
_entity.type
_entity.pdbx_description
1 polymer ?
#
loop_
_entity_poly.entity_id
_entity_poly.type
_entity_poly.pdbx_seq_one_letter_code
_entity_poly.pdbx_strand_id
1 'polypeptide(L)'
;MKSVLLLFMWSVLALNASTSFETSKVCQKCHPVIFDEFYDSSHRKSSIHNDPIHKAVWDKHPLKAKEKYKCAKCHTPTDKVLMENLKAGKSALPQDNRVQKEEGVSCISCHMIDHVEKYAKSNTNVMGTKEKTLFSAREGKEAEKDVSFSMKSSFFGLVTEKSGSPYHKIDYSNKGFYDGKMCMGCHSHKQNAHEFKVCETDTASAGQDVQDEENCISCHMPMI
;
A
#
# COMPACT_ATOMS: atom_id res chain seq x y z
N MET A 1 19.87 37.22 -25.70
CA MET A 1 20.32 35.80 -25.79
C MET A 1 20.50 35.15 -24.42
N LYS A 2 21.17 35.78 -23.44
CA LYS A 2 21.32 35.22 -22.07
C LYS A 2 19.98 34.97 -21.34
N SER A 3 18.98 35.84 -21.53
CA SER A 3 17.67 35.70 -20.88
C SER A 3 16.80 34.56 -21.46
N VAL A 4 17.06 34.13 -22.69
CA VAL A 4 16.31 33.03 -23.33
C VAL A 4 16.87 31.66 -22.91
N LEU A 5 18.19 31.57 -22.66
CA LEU A 5 18.80 30.36 -22.10
C LEU A 5 18.35 30.08 -20.66
N LEU A 6 18.16 31.12 -19.84
CA LEU A 6 17.69 30.97 -18.45
C LEU A 6 16.24 30.47 -18.37
N LEU A 7 15.37 30.90 -19.30
CA LEU A 7 13.98 30.42 -19.40
C LEU A 7 13.91 28.95 -19.85
N PHE A 8 14.82 28.51 -20.73
CA PHE A 8 14.88 27.11 -21.16
C PHE A 8 15.46 26.18 -20.08
N MET A 9 16.34 26.71 -19.21
CA MET A 9 16.92 25.95 -18.11
C MET A 9 15.94 25.76 -16.94
N TRP A 10 14.94 26.64 -16.81
CA TRP A 10 13.86 26.51 -15.82
C TRP A 10 12.71 25.62 -16.29
N SER A 11 12.43 25.55 -17.60
CA SER A 11 11.39 24.65 -18.13
C SER A 11 11.78 23.17 -18.06
N VAL A 12 13.07 22.83 -18.11
CA VAL A 12 13.56 21.44 -17.99
C VAL A 12 13.49 20.93 -16.54
N LEU A 13 13.56 21.81 -15.53
CA LEU A 13 13.43 21.43 -14.12
C LEU A 13 11.97 21.17 -13.69
N ALA A 14 10.98 21.68 -14.43
CA ALA A 14 9.56 21.51 -14.11
C ALA A 14 8.94 20.19 -14.62
N LEU A 15 9.70 19.36 -15.35
CA LEU A 15 9.19 18.16 -16.04
C LEU A 15 9.42 16.83 -15.30
N ASN A 16 9.91 16.84 -14.06
CA ASN A 16 10.08 15.62 -13.26
C ASN A 16 9.41 15.68 -11.88
N ALA A 17 8.24 16.32 -11.78
CA ALA A 17 7.31 16.01 -10.70
C ALA A 17 6.52 14.73 -11.06
N SER A 18 7.24 13.65 -11.33
CA SER A 18 6.65 12.32 -11.19
C SER A 18 6.24 12.23 -9.73
N THR A 19 4.96 11.96 -9.47
CA THR A 19 4.42 11.62 -8.16
C THR A 19 5.06 10.31 -7.70
N SER A 20 6.35 10.33 -7.38
CA SER A 20 7.05 9.20 -6.82
C SER A 20 6.43 8.96 -5.45
N PHE A 21 5.72 7.85 -5.34
CA PHE A 21 5.38 7.28 -4.05
C PHE A 21 6.66 7.25 -3.19
N GLU A 22 6.57 7.83 -2.00
CA GLU A 22 7.67 7.84 -1.06
C GLU A 22 8.04 6.41 -0.69
N THR A 23 9.32 6.13 -0.55
CA THR A 23 9.75 4.76 -0.23
C THR A 23 9.45 4.45 1.23
N SER A 24 9.25 3.18 1.58
CA SER A 24 9.02 2.75 2.96
C SER A 24 10.16 3.18 3.91
N LYS A 25 11.38 3.35 3.40
CA LYS A 25 12.53 3.93 4.14
C LYS A 25 12.31 5.37 4.64
N VAL A 26 11.43 6.14 4.01
CA VAL A 26 11.06 7.48 4.51
C VAL A 26 10.23 7.34 5.78
N CYS A 27 9.32 6.37 5.82
CA CYS A 27 8.48 6.06 6.97
C CYS A 27 9.32 5.61 8.18
N GLN A 28 10.41 4.85 7.94
CA GLN A 28 11.34 4.38 8.98
C GLN A 28 11.86 5.50 9.90
N LYS A 29 12.05 6.72 9.36
CA LYS A 29 12.57 7.86 10.14
C LYS A 29 11.69 8.24 11.32
N CYS A 30 10.38 8.02 11.21
CA CYS A 30 9.40 8.33 12.27
C CYS A 30 8.73 7.08 12.85
N HIS A 31 8.76 5.95 12.13
CA HIS A 31 8.15 4.68 12.52
C HIS A 31 9.17 3.53 12.45
N PRO A 32 10.28 3.59 13.22
CA PRO A 32 11.36 2.61 13.12
C PRO A 32 10.91 1.20 13.56
N VAL A 33 10.14 1.09 14.64
CA VAL A 33 9.68 -0.20 15.18
C VAL A 33 8.81 -0.95 14.16
N ILE A 34 7.76 -0.29 13.65
CA ILE A 34 6.87 -0.87 12.64
C ILE A 34 7.64 -1.16 11.35
N PHE A 35 8.59 -0.29 10.97
CA PHE A 35 9.40 -0.52 9.79
C PHE A 35 10.25 -1.79 9.92
N ASP A 36 10.85 -2.06 11.07
CA ASP A 36 11.69 -3.24 11.27
C ASP A 36 10.85 -4.53 11.16
N GLU A 37 9.66 -4.56 11.77
CA GLU A 37 8.70 -5.67 11.61
C GLU A 37 8.25 -5.85 10.16
N PHE A 38 7.87 -4.73 9.51
CA PHE A 38 7.50 -4.72 8.10
C PHE A 38 8.64 -5.24 7.22
N TYR A 39 9.88 -4.81 7.49
CA TYR A 39 11.02 -5.12 6.66
C TYR A 39 11.30 -6.63 6.65
N ASP A 40 10.99 -7.35 7.71
CA ASP A 40 11.13 -8.81 7.71
C ASP A 40 9.88 -9.60 7.29
N SER A 41 8.76 -8.92 7.09
CA SER A 41 7.49 -9.54 6.70
C SER A 41 7.48 -10.13 5.27
N SER A 42 6.56 -11.06 5.05
CA SER A 42 6.22 -11.57 3.72
C SER A 42 5.64 -10.49 2.80
N HIS A 43 5.03 -9.43 3.36
CA HIS A 43 4.52 -8.30 2.58
C HIS A 43 5.63 -7.54 1.88
N ARG A 44 6.75 -7.28 2.55
CA ARG A 44 7.92 -6.66 1.91
C ARG A 44 8.59 -7.63 0.93
N LYS A 45 8.67 -8.91 1.29
CA LYS A 45 9.31 -10.00 0.52
C LYS A 45 8.44 -10.56 -0.63
N SER A 46 7.28 -9.99 -0.91
CA SER A 46 6.24 -10.60 -1.75
C SER A 46 6.57 -10.73 -3.25
N SER A 47 7.61 -10.04 -3.75
CA SER A 47 8.00 -10.11 -5.17
C SER A 47 8.72 -11.42 -5.51
N ILE A 48 8.79 -11.75 -6.79
CA ILE A 48 9.56 -12.92 -7.27
C ILE A 48 11.08 -12.79 -7.05
N HIS A 49 11.57 -11.61 -6.68
CA HIS A 49 13.00 -11.38 -6.43
C HIS A 49 13.39 -11.74 -4.99
N ASN A 50 12.41 -11.79 -4.09
CA ASN A 50 12.59 -12.08 -2.68
C ASN A 50 11.92 -13.39 -2.24
N ASP A 51 10.87 -13.82 -2.95
CA ASP A 51 10.15 -15.06 -2.68
C ASP A 51 10.47 -16.12 -3.76
N PRO A 52 11.31 -17.13 -3.45
CA PRO A 52 11.66 -18.18 -4.40
C PRO A 52 10.49 -19.12 -4.73
N ILE A 53 9.51 -19.28 -3.84
CA ILE A 53 8.32 -20.10 -4.07
C ILE A 53 7.44 -19.40 -5.11
N HIS A 54 7.14 -18.12 -4.89
CA HIS A 54 6.40 -17.32 -5.85
C HIS A 54 7.11 -17.23 -7.20
N LYS A 55 8.44 -17.09 -7.19
CA LYS A 55 9.25 -17.14 -8.42
C LYS A 55 9.08 -18.45 -9.17
N ALA A 56 9.12 -19.59 -8.48
CA ALA A 56 8.96 -20.90 -9.11
C ALA A 56 7.57 -21.07 -9.76
N VAL A 57 6.51 -20.54 -9.13
CA VAL A 57 5.16 -20.49 -9.70
C VAL A 57 5.14 -19.59 -10.93
N TRP A 58 5.69 -18.37 -10.84
CA TRP A 58 5.74 -17.42 -11.95
C TRP A 58 6.51 -17.96 -13.15
N ASP A 59 7.65 -18.63 -12.91
CA ASP A 59 8.49 -19.18 -13.96
C ASP A 59 7.77 -20.21 -14.83
N LYS A 60 6.77 -20.90 -14.28
CA LYS A 60 5.94 -21.89 -14.97
C LYS A 60 4.59 -21.33 -15.42
N HIS A 61 4.26 -20.09 -15.07
CA HIS A 61 2.93 -19.54 -15.32
C HIS A 61 2.76 -19.14 -16.79
N PRO A 62 1.64 -19.49 -17.47
CA PRO A 62 1.43 -19.19 -18.89
C PRO A 62 1.49 -17.70 -19.25
N LEU A 63 1.21 -16.82 -18.29
CA LEU A 63 1.30 -15.38 -18.50
C LEU A 63 2.74 -14.84 -18.61
N LYS A 64 3.75 -15.63 -18.22
CA LYS A 64 5.16 -15.25 -18.41
C LYS A 64 5.51 -15.16 -19.89
N ALA A 65 5.10 -16.15 -20.68
CA ALA A 65 5.26 -16.13 -22.14
C ALA A 65 4.46 -15.01 -22.82
N LYS A 66 3.40 -14.51 -22.17
CA LYS A 66 2.60 -13.36 -22.63
C LYS A 66 3.11 -12.02 -22.10
N GLU A 67 4.19 -12.05 -21.32
CA GLU A 67 4.78 -10.89 -20.66
C GLU A 67 3.78 -10.09 -19.81
N LYS A 68 2.83 -10.77 -19.16
CA LYS A 68 1.79 -10.15 -18.33
C LYS A 68 1.88 -10.60 -16.88
N TYR A 69 2.63 -9.91 -16.05
CA TYR A 69 2.74 -10.24 -14.63
C TYR A 69 1.54 -9.75 -13.80
N LYS A 70 0.35 -10.32 -14.05
CA LYS A 70 -0.89 -9.97 -13.32
C LYS A 70 -0.85 -10.26 -11.82
N CYS A 71 0.16 -11.01 -11.35
CA CYS A 71 0.41 -11.25 -9.93
C CYS A 71 0.76 -9.96 -9.17
N ALA A 72 1.26 -8.93 -9.87
CA ALA A 72 1.63 -7.64 -9.29
C ALA A 72 0.49 -6.96 -8.52
N LYS A 73 -0.78 -7.24 -8.87
CA LYS A 73 -1.95 -6.69 -8.17
C LYS A 73 -1.88 -6.93 -6.65
N CYS A 74 -1.33 -8.06 -6.22
CA CYS A 74 -1.18 -8.40 -4.81
C CYS A 74 0.28 -8.47 -4.37
N HIS A 75 1.18 -8.92 -5.25
CA HIS A 75 2.58 -9.17 -4.86
C HIS A 75 3.48 -7.93 -4.98
N THR A 76 3.15 -6.97 -5.85
CA THR A 76 3.97 -5.76 -6.04
C THR A 76 3.10 -4.55 -6.41
N PRO A 77 2.03 -4.23 -5.64
CA PRO A 77 1.08 -3.17 -5.98
C PRO A 77 1.70 -1.76 -6.02
N THR A 78 2.89 -1.60 -5.45
CA THR A 78 3.65 -0.34 -5.46
C THR A 78 4.36 -0.06 -6.77
N ASP A 79 4.60 -1.08 -7.61
CA ASP A 79 5.19 -0.91 -8.94
C ASP A 79 4.17 -0.32 -9.93
N LYS A 80 4.01 1.01 -9.88
CA LYS A 80 3.04 1.74 -10.70
C LYS A 80 3.30 1.58 -12.19
N VAL A 81 4.57 1.59 -12.60
CA VAL A 81 4.94 1.42 -14.02
C VAL A 81 4.47 0.06 -14.52
N LEU A 82 4.73 -1.01 -13.76
CA LEU A 82 4.23 -2.35 -14.10
C LEU A 82 2.70 -2.38 -14.13
N MET A 83 2.04 -1.82 -13.11
CA MET A 83 0.59 -1.80 -13.02
C MET A 83 -0.08 -1.00 -14.15
N GLU A 84 0.51 0.13 -14.56
CA GLU A 84 0.06 0.94 -15.69
C GLU A 84 0.25 0.22 -17.02
N ASN A 85 1.40 -0.45 -17.20
CA ASN A 85 1.63 -1.27 -18.39
C ASN A 85 0.62 -2.43 -18.49
N LEU A 86 0.27 -3.07 -17.37
CA LEU A 86 -0.80 -4.09 -17.34
C LEU A 86 -2.15 -3.51 -17.76
N LYS A 87 -2.53 -2.33 -17.23
CA LYS A 87 -3.78 -1.64 -17.59
C LYS A 87 -3.80 -1.26 -19.07
N ALA A 88 -2.67 -0.79 -19.60
CA ALA A 88 -2.51 -0.42 -21.00
C ALA A 88 -2.36 -1.62 -21.95
N GLY A 89 -2.37 -2.86 -21.45
CA GLY A 89 -2.17 -4.05 -22.28
C GLY A 89 -0.76 -4.19 -22.85
N LYS A 90 0.23 -3.45 -22.32
CA LYS A 90 1.64 -3.49 -22.71
C LYS A 90 2.42 -4.58 -21.98
N SER A 91 3.60 -4.94 -22.48
CA SER A 91 4.52 -5.84 -21.77
C SER A 91 4.77 -5.30 -20.36
N ALA A 92 4.61 -6.17 -19.36
CA ALA A 92 4.67 -5.80 -17.95
C ALA A 92 5.28 -6.98 -17.18
N LEU A 93 6.61 -6.95 -17.07
CA LEU A 93 7.40 -7.91 -16.33
C LEU A 93 8.06 -7.24 -15.13
N PRO A 94 8.14 -7.94 -13.97
CA PRO A 94 8.89 -7.45 -12.82
C PRO A 94 10.36 -7.29 -13.20
N GLN A 95 10.90 -6.11 -12.95
CA GLN A 95 12.29 -5.77 -13.24
C GLN A 95 13.14 -6.01 -12.00
N ASP A 96 14.42 -6.33 -12.19
CA ASP A 96 15.34 -6.47 -11.06
C ASP A 96 15.76 -5.09 -10.51
N ASN A 97 14.84 -4.42 -9.82
CA ASN A 97 14.99 -3.04 -9.35
C ASN A 97 14.64 -2.90 -7.86
N ARG A 98 14.85 -1.69 -7.34
CA ARG A 98 14.61 -1.40 -5.92
C ARG A 98 13.14 -1.53 -5.52
N VAL A 99 12.20 -1.14 -6.39
CA VAL A 99 10.76 -1.27 -6.09
C VAL A 99 10.40 -2.74 -5.88
N GLN A 100 10.87 -3.62 -6.76
CA GLN A 100 10.63 -5.05 -6.66
C GLN A 100 11.35 -5.69 -5.46
N LYS A 101 12.52 -5.18 -5.05
CA LYS A 101 13.30 -5.73 -3.93
C LYS A 101 12.91 -5.19 -2.55
N GLU A 102 12.49 -3.94 -2.46
CA GLU A 102 12.27 -3.25 -1.18
C GLU A 102 10.81 -2.82 -0.97
N GLU A 103 10.00 -2.75 -2.03
CA GLU A 103 8.66 -2.14 -2.02
C GLU A 103 7.62 -3.08 -2.64
N GLY A 104 7.57 -4.35 -2.22
CA GLY A 104 6.55 -5.31 -2.66
C GLY A 104 5.15 -4.82 -2.32
N VAL A 105 4.61 -5.25 -1.18
CA VAL A 105 3.47 -4.59 -0.52
C VAL A 105 4.04 -3.59 0.49
N SER A 106 4.37 -2.38 0.02
CA SER A 106 4.93 -1.27 0.83
C SER A 106 3.97 -0.68 1.88
N CYS A 107 4.48 0.21 2.74
CA CYS A 107 3.66 0.97 3.70
C CYS A 107 2.46 1.66 3.01
N ILE A 108 2.72 2.43 1.96
CA ILE A 108 1.69 3.25 1.33
C ILE A 108 0.78 2.46 0.39
N SER A 109 1.15 1.25 -0.04
CA SER A 109 0.20 0.37 -0.75
C SER A 109 -0.92 -0.15 0.15
N CYS A 110 -0.70 -0.20 1.47
CA CYS A 110 -1.75 -0.51 2.44
C CYS A 110 -2.40 0.76 2.96
N HIS A 111 -1.61 1.72 3.45
CA HIS A 111 -2.09 2.95 4.08
C HIS A 111 -2.80 3.94 3.15
N MET A 112 -2.86 3.66 1.85
CA MET A 112 -3.66 4.45 0.91
C MET A 112 -4.87 3.69 0.38
N ILE A 113 -5.23 2.51 0.90
CA ILE A 113 -6.46 1.82 0.49
C ILE A 113 -7.65 2.59 1.05
N ASP A 114 -8.45 3.18 0.17
CA ASP A 114 -9.69 3.86 0.55
C ASP A 114 -10.80 2.83 0.83
N HIS A 115 -11.00 1.89 -0.09
CA HIS A 115 -11.90 0.77 0.09
C HIS A 115 -11.55 -0.39 -0.84
N VAL A 116 -12.26 -1.51 -0.67
CA VAL A 116 -12.10 -2.71 -1.49
C VAL A 116 -13.38 -2.96 -2.30
N GLU A 117 -13.22 -3.02 -3.62
CA GLU A 117 -14.29 -3.41 -4.53
C GLU A 117 -14.32 -4.93 -4.73
N LYS A 118 -15.52 -5.51 -4.69
CA LYS A 118 -15.72 -6.96 -4.83
C LYS A 118 -15.88 -7.36 -6.29
N TYR A 119 -15.19 -8.42 -6.69
CA TYR A 119 -15.28 -8.96 -8.06
C TYR A 119 -15.20 -10.49 -8.06
N ALA A 120 -15.80 -11.11 -9.09
CA ALA A 120 -15.83 -12.57 -9.22
C ALA A 120 -14.44 -13.21 -9.20
N LYS A 121 -13.44 -12.65 -9.90
CA LYS A 121 -12.11 -13.26 -10.01
C LYS A 121 -11.15 -12.96 -8.85
N SER A 122 -11.26 -11.77 -8.28
CA SER A 122 -10.44 -11.28 -7.17
C SER A 122 -10.88 -9.85 -6.86
N ASN A 123 -11.01 -9.50 -5.59
CA ASN A 123 -11.30 -8.13 -5.18
C ASN A 123 -10.21 -7.14 -5.60
N THR A 124 -10.50 -5.84 -5.59
CA THR A 124 -9.55 -4.78 -6.01
C THR A 124 -9.46 -3.71 -4.93
N ASN A 125 -8.23 -3.37 -4.53
CA ASN A 125 -7.97 -2.20 -3.70
C ASN A 125 -8.17 -0.92 -4.52
N VAL A 126 -9.06 -0.06 -4.06
CA VAL A 126 -9.20 1.31 -4.56
C VAL A 126 -8.33 2.20 -3.69
N MET A 127 -7.41 2.92 -4.32
CA MET A 127 -6.46 3.77 -3.60
C MET A 127 -7.04 5.18 -3.46
N GLY A 128 -6.83 5.81 -2.30
CA GLY A 128 -7.15 7.20 -2.05
C GLY A 128 -6.40 8.13 -3.00
N THR A 129 -7.08 9.20 -3.42
CA THR A 129 -6.56 10.19 -4.37
C THR A 129 -6.08 11.47 -3.70
N LYS A 130 -6.37 11.64 -2.40
CA LYS A 130 -5.92 12.79 -1.62
C LYS A 130 -4.40 12.76 -1.45
N GLU A 131 -3.76 13.87 -1.81
CA GLU A 131 -2.31 14.00 -1.70
C GLU A 131 -1.87 13.88 -0.24
N LYS A 132 -0.93 12.95 0.02
CA LYS A 132 -0.29 12.73 1.33
C LYS A 132 -1.30 12.53 2.48
N THR A 133 -2.48 11.97 2.21
CA THR A 133 -3.38 11.47 3.26
C THR A 133 -3.21 9.96 3.36
N LEU A 134 -2.92 9.49 4.57
CA LEU A 134 -2.81 8.06 4.89
C LEU A 134 -3.94 7.66 5.83
N PHE A 135 -4.48 6.47 5.64
CA PHE A 135 -5.46 5.88 6.52
C PHE A 135 -4.79 5.08 7.63
N SER A 136 -5.37 5.13 8.83
CA SER A 136 -4.92 4.37 10.00
C SER A 136 -6.10 4.15 10.92
N ALA A 137 -6.00 3.17 11.82
CA ALA A 137 -6.91 3.05 12.95
C ALA A 137 -6.28 3.59 14.22
N ARG A 138 -7.11 4.25 15.04
CA ARG A 138 -6.81 4.59 16.43
C ARG A 138 -8.10 4.70 17.21
N GLU A 139 -8.20 3.93 18.27
CA GLU A 139 -9.38 3.90 19.15
C GLU A 139 -9.67 5.31 19.69
N GLY A 140 -10.94 5.71 19.65
CA GLY A 140 -11.43 7.02 20.10
C GLY A 140 -11.18 8.17 19.14
N LYS A 141 -10.64 7.90 17.94
CA LYS A 141 -10.37 8.90 16.89
C LYS A 141 -11.12 8.64 15.58
N GLU A 142 -12.08 7.74 15.57
CA GLU A 142 -12.82 7.27 14.38
C GLU A 142 -13.54 8.40 13.63
N ALA A 143 -13.84 9.51 14.30
CA ALA A 143 -14.47 10.68 13.70
C ALA A 143 -13.46 11.68 13.09
N GLU A 144 -12.17 11.55 13.39
CA GLU A 144 -11.12 12.48 12.98
C GLU A 144 -10.66 12.21 11.53
N LYS A 145 -10.80 13.22 10.68
CA LYS A 145 -10.39 13.18 9.26
C LYS A 145 -9.30 14.20 8.98
N ASP A 146 -8.40 13.84 8.05
CA ASP A 146 -7.37 14.74 7.53
C ASP A 146 -6.56 15.45 8.64
N VAL A 147 -6.27 14.74 9.73
CA VAL A 147 -5.53 15.25 10.88
C VAL A 147 -4.14 15.68 10.44
N SER A 148 -3.89 16.98 10.53
CA SER A 148 -2.61 17.60 10.22
C SER A 148 -1.80 17.84 11.49
N PHE A 149 -0.50 18.08 11.32
CA PHE A 149 0.37 18.39 12.44
C PHE A 149 -0.12 19.62 13.20
N SER A 150 -0.32 19.48 14.51
CA SER A 150 -0.60 20.58 15.41
C SER A 150 0.24 20.43 16.66
N MET A 151 0.69 21.56 17.19
CA MET A 151 1.42 21.64 18.44
C MET A 151 0.65 22.58 19.36
N LYS A 152 0.10 22.03 20.45
CA LYS A 152 -0.61 22.80 21.46
C LYS A 152 0.26 22.92 22.68
N SER A 153 0.52 24.16 23.10
CA SER A 153 1.26 24.43 24.33
C SER A 153 0.28 24.87 25.42
N SER A 154 0.43 24.32 26.62
CA SER A 154 -0.32 24.67 27.82
C SER A 154 0.65 24.92 28.99
N PHE A 155 0.11 25.39 30.13
CA PHE A 155 0.89 25.75 31.32
C PHE A 155 2.11 26.63 31.01
N PHE A 156 1.87 27.81 30.42
CA PHE A 156 2.91 28.78 30.02
C PHE A 156 4.01 28.23 29.09
N GLY A 157 3.70 27.18 28.32
CA GLY A 157 4.65 26.57 27.38
C GLY A 157 5.46 25.40 27.96
N LEU A 158 5.25 25.05 29.24
CA LEU A 158 5.93 23.94 29.89
C LEU A 158 5.36 22.58 29.46
N VAL A 159 4.11 22.55 28.99
CA VAL A 159 3.48 21.35 28.46
C VAL A 159 3.23 21.56 26.98
N THR A 160 3.73 20.66 26.14
CA THR A 160 3.52 20.71 24.69
C THR A 160 3.00 19.36 24.21
N GLU A 161 1.80 19.36 23.65
CA GLU A 161 1.20 18.20 23.02
C GLU A 161 1.31 18.32 21.50
N LYS A 162 1.75 17.24 20.86
CA LYS A 162 1.83 17.12 19.41
C LYS A 162 0.73 16.19 18.94
N SER A 163 0.00 16.59 17.90
CA SER A 163 -0.95 15.73 17.19
C SER A 163 -0.65 15.73 15.70
N GLY A 164 -1.01 14.64 15.01
CA GLY A 164 -0.77 14.48 13.57
C GLY A 164 0.68 14.23 13.18
N SER A 165 0.95 14.22 11.87
CA SER A 165 2.29 14.04 11.29
C SER A 165 2.71 15.28 10.49
N PRO A 166 3.97 15.74 10.61
CA PRO A 166 4.47 16.89 9.87
C PRO A 166 4.66 16.60 8.36
N TYR A 167 4.57 15.34 7.93
CA TYR A 167 4.84 14.92 6.55
C TYR A 167 3.60 14.46 5.78
N HIS A 168 2.58 13.96 6.47
CA HIS A 168 1.34 13.48 5.88
C HIS A 168 0.15 13.74 6.80
N LYS A 169 -1.03 13.85 6.21
CA LYS A 169 -2.29 13.86 6.95
C LYS A 169 -2.68 12.43 7.32
N ILE A 170 -3.46 12.30 8.39
CA ILE A 170 -3.99 11.00 8.83
C ILE A 170 -5.52 11.07 8.82
N ASP A 171 -6.14 10.08 8.18
CA ASP A 171 -7.59 9.90 8.22
C ASP A 171 -7.91 8.63 9.02
N TYR A 172 -8.50 8.83 10.20
CA TYR A 172 -8.90 7.76 11.11
C TYR A 172 -10.33 7.27 10.87
N SER A 173 -11.04 7.84 9.90
CA SER A 173 -12.45 7.51 9.67
C SER A 173 -12.68 6.27 8.79
N ASN A 174 -11.61 5.71 8.23
CA ASN A 174 -11.71 4.53 7.39
C ASN A 174 -11.91 3.27 8.23
N LYS A 175 -13.16 2.82 8.33
CA LYS A 175 -13.56 1.60 9.05
C LYS A 175 -12.79 0.35 8.60
N GLY A 176 -12.34 0.32 7.35
CA GLY A 176 -11.55 -0.79 6.81
C GLY A 176 -10.28 -1.08 7.61
N PHE A 177 -9.70 -0.07 8.27
CA PHE A 177 -8.51 -0.21 9.11
C PHE A 177 -8.80 -0.65 10.54
N TYR A 178 -10.08 -0.72 10.94
CA TYR A 178 -10.50 -1.24 12.24
C TYR A 178 -10.98 -2.68 12.11
N ASP A 179 -11.67 -2.99 11.01
CA ASP A 179 -12.28 -4.31 10.78
C ASP A 179 -11.44 -5.21 9.85
N GLY A 180 -10.27 -4.77 9.38
CA GLY A 180 -9.40 -5.58 8.53
C GLY A 180 -9.82 -5.68 7.07
N LYS A 181 -10.90 -5.01 6.62
CA LYS A 181 -11.40 -5.16 5.25
C LYS A 181 -10.41 -4.66 4.20
N MET A 182 -9.46 -3.80 4.56
CA MET A 182 -8.38 -3.38 3.67
C MET A 182 -7.48 -4.57 3.22
N CYS A 183 -7.42 -5.67 3.98
CA CYS A 183 -6.70 -6.89 3.60
C CYS A 183 -7.37 -7.61 2.41
N MET A 184 -8.68 -7.43 2.25
CA MET A 184 -9.51 -8.29 1.39
C MET A 184 -9.37 -8.02 -0.10
N GLY A 185 -8.68 -6.97 -0.52
CA GLY A 185 -8.33 -6.82 -1.94
C GLY A 185 -7.29 -7.82 -2.42
N CYS A 186 -6.52 -8.39 -1.50
CA CYS A 186 -5.52 -9.41 -1.80
C CYS A 186 -5.87 -10.77 -1.18
N HIS A 187 -6.49 -10.78 0.00
CA HIS A 187 -6.70 -11.98 0.80
C HIS A 187 -8.10 -12.60 0.70
N SER A 188 -9.05 -12.03 -0.05
CA SER A 188 -10.38 -12.65 -0.16
C SER A 188 -10.31 -13.99 -0.92
N HIS A 189 -9.93 -13.92 -2.19
CA HIS A 189 -9.91 -15.05 -3.10
C HIS A 189 -9.20 -14.70 -4.41
N LYS A 190 -8.79 -15.75 -5.11
CA LYS A 190 -8.27 -15.70 -6.47
C LYS A 190 -8.86 -16.84 -7.29
N GLN A 191 -9.61 -16.50 -8.32
CA GLN A 191 -10.18 -17.45 -9.27
C GLN A 191 -9.37 -17.47 -10.58
N ASN A 192 -9.19 -18.66 -11.16
CA ASN A 192 -8.58 -18.80 -12.48
C ASN A 192 -9.63 -18.63 -13.61
N ALA A 193 -9.24 -18.88 -14.86
CA ALA A 193 -10.13 -18.73 -16.02
C ALA A 193 -11.24 -19.79 -16.11
N HIS A 194 -11.10 -20.91 -15.38
CA HIS A 194 -12.06 -22.02 -15.32
C HIS A 194 -12.89 -22.01 -14.05
N GLU A 195 -13.02 -20.84 -13.42
CA GLU A 195 -13.82 -20.64 -12.21
C GLU A 195 -13.36 -21.39 -10.96
N PHE A 196 -12.19 -22.03 -11.03
CA PHE A 196 -11.57 -22.67 -9.88
C PHE A 196 -10.90 -21.62 -8.98
N LYS A 197 -11.21 -21.67 -7.68
CA LYS A 197 -10.58 -20.84 -6.65
C LYS A 197 -9.20 -21.40 -6.31
N VAL A 198 -8.16 -20.71 -6.77
CA VAL A 198 -6.75 -21.02 -6.51
C VAL A 198 -6.39 -20.71 -5.05
N CYS A 199 -7.01 -19.68 -4.49
CA CYS A 199 -6.90 -19.29 -3.10
C CYS A 199 -8.25 -18.72 -2.69
N GLU A 200 -8.68 -19.02 -1.47
CA GLU A 200 -9.84 -18.45 -0.82
C GLU A 200 -9.55 -18.45 0.68
N THR A 201 -9.80 -17.32 1.33
CA THR A 201 -9.79 -17.23 2.78
C THR A 201 -11.22 -17.38 3.27
N ASP A 202 -11.40 -18.18 4.31
CA ASP A 202 -12.68 -18.28 5.00
C ASP A 202 -12.92 -17.00 5.82
N THR A 203 -13.67 -16.07 5.23
CA THR A 203 -13.98 -14.76 5.85
C THR A 203 -14.92 -14.90 7.04
N ALA A 204 -15.73 -15.96 7.08
CA ALA A 204 -16.64 -16.20 8.19
C ALA A 204 -15.85 -16.65 9.43
N SER A 205 -14.95 -17.61 9.26
CA SER A 205 -14.07 -18.07 10.35
C SER A 205 -13.02 -17.04 10.76
N ALA A 206 -12.70 -16.06 9.89
CA ALA A 206 -11.77 -14.98 10.20
C ALA A 206 -12.43 -13.77 10.91
N GLY A 207 -13.69 -13.90 11.36
CA GLY A 207 -14.44 -12.83 12.03
C GLY A 207 -14.77 -11.63 11.12
N GLN A 208 -14.63 -11.79 9.81
CA GLN A 208 -14.69 -10.68 8.86
C GLN A 208 -16.12 -10.37 8.37
N ASP A 209 -17.01 -11.35 8.54
CA ASP A 209 -18.42 -11.29 8.13
C ASP A 209 -19.37 -10.89 9.26
N VAL A 210 -18.86 -10.79 10.49
CA VAL A 210 -19.59 -10.39 11.71
C VAL A 210 -18.84 -9.19 12.32
N GLN A 211 -19.53 -8.27 13.00
CA GLN A 211 -18.86 -7.28 13.86
C GLN A 211 -18.38 -7.98 15.14
N ASP A 212 -17.45 -8.93 15.00
CA ASP A 212 -16.80 -9.59 16.12
C ASP A 212 -15.63 -8.75 16.64
N GLU A 213 -15.27 -8.99 17.90
CA GLU A 213 -14.05 -8.44 18.50
C GLU A 213 -12.78 -8.97 17.81
N GLU A 214 -12.87 -10.17 17.21
CA GLU A 214 -11.79 -10.80 16.48
C GLU A 214 -11.89 -10.53 14.98
N ASN A 215 -10.80 -10.04 14.39
CA ASN A 215 -10.63 -9.85 12.96
C ASN A 215 -9.17 -10.02 12.54
N CYS A 216 -8.90 -9.86 11.25
CA CYS A 216 -7.54 -9.97 10.67
C CYS A 216 -6.48 -9.17 11.45
N ILE A 217 -6.80 -7.93 11.83
CA ILE A 217 -5.88 -7.00 12.50
C ILE A 217 -5.64 -7.44 13.93
N SER A 218 -6.68 -7.83 14.66
CA SER A 218 -6.56 -8.23 16.08
C SER A 218 -5.54 -9.36 16.30
N CYS A 219 -5.42 -10.30 15.34
CA CYS A 219 -4.49 -11.43 15.42
C CYS A 219 -3.17 -11.19 14.69
N HIS A 220 -3.17 -10.50 13.54
CA HIS A 220 -1.97 -10.34 12.70
C HIS A 220 -1.26 -8.99 12.84
N MET A 221 -1.86 -8.03 13.55
CA MET A 221 -1.30 -6.70 13.82
C MET A 221 -1.62 -6.27 15.28
N PRO A 222 -1.19 -7.07 16.28
CA PRO A 222 -1.46 -6.74 17.68
C PRO A 222 -0.79 -5.42 18.07
N MET A 223 -1.38 -4.70 19.04
CA MET A 223 -0.76 -3.48 19.57
C MET A 223 0.58 -3.81 20.24
N ILE A 224 1.61 -3.08 19.81
CA ILE A 224 2.95 -3.02 20.41
C ILE A 224 3.06 -1.89 21.43
#